data_AF-A0A2H4ZBG1-F1
#
_entry.id   AF-A0A2H4ZBG1-F1
#
_cell.length_a   1.000
_cell.length_b   1.000
_cell.length_c   1.000
_cell.angle_alpha   90.00
_cell.angle_beta   90.00
_cell.angle_gamma   90.00
#
_symmetry.space_group_name_H-M   'P 1'
#
loop_
_entity.id
_entity.type
_entity.pdbx_description
1 polymer ?
#
loop_
_entity_poly.entity_id
_entity_poly.type
_entity_poly.pdbx_seq_one_letter_code
_entity_poly.pdbx_strand_id
1 'polypeptide(L)'
;MRMVDNTVLFSNLYYKNVSHQGRFTINSGKDNSEETGVLKQFNGKTYISTWLGEKSICNKIRGVTTVFPAQVKKSMVFESFAEDICRAMSLRFEKEKKVKGVLGYKFVAANDSFSVANDDNSCYCVNKSKTLEGEFGCLRDGLGDLTTCTGAPVLVSFPHLLHADPEYISSVVGLQPNASKHETFLTLEPISGFPLELAQRVQFNMFIRPFEAISSLENVTKALIPLIWVEESTVLGDKYVDKLKNELFKNLMILDVIKWGFIGIGVALVMSAFFLFIYVKSP
;
A
#
# COMPACT_ATOMS: atom_id res chain seq x y z
N MET A 1 -6.94 -10.15 25.64
CA MET A 1 -6.85 -11.27 26.60
C MET A 1 -8.15 -11.32 27.38
N ARG A 2 -8.81 -12.48 27.48
CA ARG A 2 -10.04 -12.66 28.28
C ARG A 2 -9.89 -13.88 29.16
N MET A 3 -10.34 -13.80 30.41
CA MET A 3 -10.43 -14.94 31.30
C MET A 3 -11.77 -15.66 31.07
N VAL A 4 -11.73 -16.95 30.80
CA VAL A 4 -12.90 -17.85 30.77
C VAL A 4 -12.51 -19.10 31.54
N ASP A 5 -13.26 -19.44 32.58
CA ASP A 5 -13.04 -20.64 33.41
C ASP A 5 -11.58 -20.78 33.91
N ASN A 6 -11.04 -19.72 34.53
CA ASN A 6 -9.64 -19.63 34.98
C ASN A 6 -8.57 -19.88 33.89
N THR A 7 -8.96 -19.90 32.62
CA THR A 7 -8.07 -20.01 31.47
C THR A 7 -7.93 -18.66 30.80
N VAL A 8 -6.69 -18.29 30.49
CA VAL A 8 -6.37 -17.08 29.75
C VAL A 8 -6.50 -17.36 28.26
N LEU A 9 -7.51 -16.77 27.63
CA LEU A 9 -7.69 -16.81 26.17
C LEU A 9 -6.96 -15.62 25.52
N PHE A 10 -6.01 -15.95 24.66
CA PHE A 10 -5.32 -15.02 23.78
C PHE A 10 -5.65 -15.37 22.32
N SER A 11 -5.96 -14.35 21.52
CA SER A 11 -6.13 -14.46 20.08
C SER A 11 -5.68 -13.17 19.42
N ASN A 12 -4.90 -13.30 18.35
CA ASN A 12 -4.36 -12.15 17.63
C ASN A 12 -5.45 -11.32 16.94
N LEU A 13 -6.53 -11.95 16.45
CA LEU A 13 -7.51 -11.29 15.57
C LEU A 13 -8.97 -11.44 16.02
N TYR A 14 -9.24 -12.08 17.16
CA TYR A 14 -10.63 -12.30 17.61
C TYR A 14 -11.44 -11.00 17.74
N TYR A 15 -10.81 -9.91 18.21
CA TYR A 15 -11.47 -8.61 18.36
C TYR A 15 -11.93 -7.99 17.03
N LYS A 16 -11.40 -8.47 15.89
CA LYS A 16 -11.81 -8.01 14.56
C LYS A 16 -13.11 -8.64 14.09
N ASN A 17 -13.51 -9.78 14.67
CA ASN A 17 -14.69 -10.50 14.21
C ASN A 17 -15.98 -9.69 14.46
N VAL A 18 -16.78 -9.49 13.41
CA VAL A 18 -18.04 -8.71 13.45
C VAL A 18 -17.83 -7.27 13.96
N SER A 19 -16.67 -6.68 13.69
CA SER A 19 -16.37 -5.29 14.02
C SER A 19 -16.10 -4.46 12.75
N HIS A 20 -16.18 -3.14 12.86
CA HIS A 20 -15.74 -2.24 11.80
C HIS A 20 -14.47 -1.50 12.25
N GLN A 21 -13.58 -1.18 11.30
CA GLN A 21 -12.31 -0.48 11.59
C GLN A 21 -12.53 0.96 12.10
N GLY A 22 -13.67 1.58 11.77
CA GLY A 22 -13.98 2.95 12.12
C GLY A 22 -14.56 3.70 10.92
N ARG A 23 -14.71 5.02 11.05
CA ARG A 23 -15.27 5.88 10.02
C ARG A 23 -14.15 6.58 9.24
N PHE A 24 -14.02 6.23 7.98
CA PHE A 24 -13.15 6.92 7.02
C PHE A 24 -13.94 8.01 6.31
N THR A 25 -13.44 9.25 6.34
CA THR A 25 -13.95 10.37 5.56
C THR A 25 -13.01 10.58 4.38
N ILE A 26 -13.51 10.36 3.17
CA ILE A 26 -12.74 10.47 1.92
C ILE A 26 -13.28 11.59 1.04
N ASN A 27 -12.42 12.12 0.17
CA ASN A 27 -12.81 13.03 -0.88
C ASN A 27 -13.61 12.30 -1.96
N SER A 28 -14.76 12.86 -2.36
CA SER A 28 -15.60 12.32 -3.43
C SER A 28 -15.05 12.55 -4.83
N GLY A 29 -14.10 13.49 -4.99
CA GLY A 29 -13.54 13.88 -6.27
C GLY A 29 -14.39 14.86 -7.08
N LYS A 30 -15.49 15.37 -6.51
CA LYS A 30 -16.40 16.31 -7.19
C LYS A 30 -15.70 17.59 -7.65
N ASP A 31 -14.90 18.19 -6.77
CA ASP A 31 -14.22 19.47 -7.05
C ASP A 31 -12.87 19.27 -7.75
N ASN A 32 -12.19 18.16 -7.44
CA ASN A 32 -10.93 17.76 -8.08
C ASN A 32 -10.88 16.24 -8.23
N SER A 33 -10.90 15.77 -9.49
CA SER A 33 -10.89 14.33 -9.80
C SER A 33 -9.60 13.61 -9.39
N GLU A 34 -8.47 14.33 -9.29
CA GLU A 34 -7.19 13.77 -8.79
C GLU A 34 -7.24 13.51 -7.28
N GLU A 35 -8.16 14.15 -6.55
CA GLU A 35 -8.37 13.95 -5.11
C GLU A 35 -9.39 12.86 -4.78
N THR A 36 -9.96 12.18 -5.79
CA THR A 36 -10.91 11.07 -5.58
C THR A 36 -10.33 10.00 -4.67
N GLY A 37 -11.07 9.61 -3.63
CA GLY A 37 -10.69 8.52 -2.73
C GLY A 37 -9.63 8.88 -1.69
N VAL A 38 -9.08 10.10 -1.74
CA VAL A 38 -8.10 10.58 -0.77
C VAL A 38 -8.73 10.69 0.61
N LEU A 39 -8.08 10.05 1.58
CA LEU A 39 -8.45 10.05 2.99
C LEU A 39 -8.21 11.42 3.61
N LYS A 40 -9.27 12.02 4.15
CA LYS A 40 -9.21 13.28 4.90
C LYS A 40 -9.17 13.03 6.41
N GLN A 41 -9.97 12.09 6.89
CA GLN A 41 -10.10 11.83 8.33
C GLN A 41 -10.36 10.36 8.62
N PHE A 42 -9.88 9.90 9.77
CA PHE A 42 -10.28 8.65 10.39
C PHE A 42 -10.85 8.94 11.77
N ASN A 43 -12.08 8.48 12.02
CA ASN A 43 -12.84 8.76 13.25
C ASN A 43 -12.90 10.26 13.61
N GLY A 44 -13.04 11.12 12.60
CA GLY A 44 -13.12 12.58 12.76
C GLY A 44 -11.78 13.28 13.03
N LYS A 45 -10.67 12.54 13.03
CA LYS A 45 -9.32 13.08 13.25
C LYS A 45 -8.52 13.09 11.95
N THR A 46 -7.66 14.09 11.80
CA THR A 46 -6.68 14.21 10.70
C THR A 46 -5.29 13.72 11.10
N TYR A 47 -5.04 13.59 12.41
CA TYR A 47 -3.82 13.03 12.97
C TYR A 47 -4.16 12.00 14.06
N ILE A 48 -3.36 10.93 14.13
CA ILE A 48 -3.30 10.04 15.30
C ILE A 48 -2.30 10.62 16.33
N SER A 49 -2.23 10.03 17.52
CA SER A 49 -1.38 10.50 18.63
C SER A 49 -0.42 9.41 19.10
N THR A 50 0.04 8.56 18.19
CA THR A 50 0.82 7.35 18.49
C THR A 50 2.32 7.63 18.46
N TRP A 51 2.78 8.44 17.52
CA TRP A 51 4.19 8.64 17.22
C TRP A 51 4.71 9.98 17.75
N LEU A 52 6.02 10.21 17.67
CA LEU A 52 6.60 11.47 18.12
C LEU A 52 6.10 12.66 17.27
N GLY A 53 5.85 13.78 17.96
CA GLY A 53 5.34 15.01 17.36
C GLY A 53 3.88 14.93 16.93
N GLU A 54 2.97 15.59 17.64
CA GLU A 54 1.52 15.49 17.41
C GLU A 54 1.08 15.79 15.97
N LYS A 55 1.75 16.73 15.30
CA LYS A 55 1.50 17.10 13.90
C LYS A 55 2.60 16.63 12.95
N SER A 56 3.35 15.60 13.33
CA SER A 56 4.37 15.01 12.48
C SER A 56 3.75 14.26 11.30
N ILE A 57 4.57 14.01 10.29
CA ILE A 57 4.16 13.20 9.14
C ILE A 57 3.80 11.76 9.54
N CYS A 58 4.44 11.23 10.60
CA CYS A 58 4.16 9.91 11.14
C CYS A 58 2.74 9.76 11.68
N ASN A 59 2.24 10.84 12.31
CA ASN A 59 0.90 10.88 12.88
C ASN A 59 -0.18 11.32 11.89
N LYS A 60 0.20 11.82 10.71
CA LYS A 60 -0.77 12.29 9.72
C LYS A 60 -1.55 11.12 9.11
N ILE A 61 -2.87 11.20 9.18
CA ILE A 61 -3.76 10.27 8.48
C ILE A 61 -3.79 10.69 7.00
N ARG A 62 -3.23 9.87 6.13
CA ARG A 62 -3.05 10.16 4.69
C ARG A 62 -3.12 8.91 3.84
N GLY A 63 -3.49 9.09 2.57
CA GLY A 63 -3.55 8.03 1.57
C GLY A 63 -4.91 7.86 0.93
N VAL A 64 -5.11 6.74 0.28
CA VAL A 64 -6.35 6.30 -0.37
C VAL A 64 -6.80 5.01 0.27
N THR A 65 -8.10 4.74 0.18
CA THR A 65 -8.70 3.51 0.73
C THR A 65 -8.72 2.43 -0.36
N THR A 66 -9.89 2.19 -0.97
CA THR A 66 -10.09 1.22 -2.06
C THR A 66 -10.52 1.89 -3.37
N VAL A 67 -10.67 3.22 -3.33
CA VAL A 67 -11.05 4.05 -4.48
C VAL A 67 -9.84 4.88 -4.89
N PHE A 68 -9.53 4.86 -6.18
CA PHE A 68 -8.37 5.53 -6.76
C PHE A 68 -8.83 6.56 -7.81
N PRO A 69 -8.04 7.61 -8.06
CA PRO A 69 -8.33 8.58 -9.11
C PRO A 69 -8.21 7.95 -10.50
N ALA A 70 -8.99 8.47 -11.45
CA ALA A 70 -8.83 8.16 -12.87
C ALA A 70 -7.54 8.80 -13.42
N GLN A 71 -7.12 8.38 -14.62
CA GLN A 71 -5.92 8.91 -15.29
C GLN A 71 -4.64 8.73 -14.46
N VAL A 72 -4.39 7.50 -14.01
CA VAL A 72 -3.23 7.14 -13.21
C VAL A 72 -1.95 7.39 -14.00
N LYS A 73 -1.04 8.19 -13.42
CA LYS A 73 0.27 8.50 -13.99
C LYS A 73 1.34 7.70 -13.26
N LYS A 74 2.41 7.31 -13.96
CA LYS A 74 3.57 6.62 -13.36
C LYS A 74 4.29 7.46 -12.29
N SER A 75 4.16 8.78 -12.35
CA SER A 75 4.71 9.72 -11.36
C SER A 75 3.86 9.84 -10.09
N MET A 76 2.65 9.26 -10.05
CA MET A 76 1.83 9.30 -8.85
C MET A 76 2.44 8.44 -7.75
N VAL A 77 2.24 8.87 -6.51
CA VAL A 77 2.55 8.10 -5.31
C VAL A 77 1.24 7.85 -4.59
N PHE A 78 0.93 6.58 -4.35
CA PHE A 78 -0.25 6.20 -3.57
C PHE A 78 0.18 5.95 -2.14
N GLU A 79 -0.55 6.49 -1.18
CA GLU A 79 -0.33 6.15 0.23
C GLU A 79 -1.52 5.34 0.72
N SER A 80 -1.31 4.45 1.69
CA SER A 80 -2.36 3.68 2.34
C SER A 80 -2.17 3.76 3.84
N PHE A 81 -3.14 4.33 4.55
CA PHE A 81 -3.16 4.31 6.00
C PHE A 81 -3.69 2.96 6.47
N ALA A 82 -2.84 2.19 7.14
CA ALA A 82 -3.19 0.93 7.76
C ALA A 82 -3.34 1.13 9.27
N GLU A 83 -4.57 0.99 9.77
CA GLU A 83 -4.89 1.20 11.18
C GLU A 83 -4.24 0.16 12.08
N ASP A 84 -4.07 -1.07 11.59
CA ASP A 84 -3.46 -2.19 12.34
C ASP A 84 -2.01 -1.96 12.73
N ILE A 85 -1.31 -1.13 11.96
CA ILE A 85 0.09 -0.79 12.19
C ILE A 85 0.26 0.70 12.53
N CYS A 86 -0.87 1.42 12.72
CA CYS A 86 -0.94 2.85 13.01
C CYS A 86 -0.09 3.73 12.08
N ARG A 87 0.09 3.39 10.80
CA ARG A 87 1.02 4.09 9.89
C ARG A 87 0.46 4.15 8.48
N ALA A 88 0.82 5.22 7.75
CA ALA A 88 0.66 5.29 6.30
C ALA A 88 1.91 4.74 5.58
N MET A 89 1.71 3.92 4.56
CA MET A 89 2.77 3.40 3.69
C MET A 89 2.62 3.95 2.28
N SER A 90 3.74 4.30 1.64
CA SER A 90 3.76 4.82 0.28
C SER A 90 4.11 3.73 -0.74
N LEU A 91 3.36 3.69 -1.83
CA LEU A 91 3.58 2.84 -3.00
C LEU A 91 4.01 3.69 -4.19
N ARG A 92 5.10 3.28 -4.84
CA ARG A 92 5.71 3.97 -5.99
C ARG A 92 5.66 3.07 -7.20
N PHE A 93 5.58 3.66 -8.40
CA PHE A 93 5.55 2.90 -9.65
C PHE A 93 6.80 2.02 -9.78
N GLU A 94 6.59 0.74 -10.08
CA GLU A 94 7.64 -0.21 -10.41
C GLU A 94 7.69 -0.42 -11.93
N LYS A 95 6.59 -0.91 -12.49
CA LYS A 95 6.54 -1.37 -13.89
C LYS A 95 5.14 -1.46 -14.44
N GLU A 96 5.06 -1.60 -15.75
CA GLU A 96 3.84 -2.03 -16.43
C GLU A 96 3.69 -3.55 -16.35
N LYS A 97 2.46 -4.02 -16.19
CA LYS A 97 2.11 -5.45 -16.17
C LYS A 97 0.77 -5.66 -16.82
N LYS A 98 0.57 -6.80 -17.49
CA LYS A 98 -0.76 -7.24 -17.93
C LYS A 98 -1.39 -8.15 -16.89
N VAL A 99 -2.62 -7.86 -16.50
CA VAL A 99 -3.45 -8.68 -15.61
C VAL A 99 -4.69 -9.10 -16.39
N LYS A 100 -4.84 -10.40 -16.65
CA LYS A 100 -5.95 -10.94 -17.46
C LYS A 100 -6.13 -10.24 -18.83
N GLY A 101 -4.99 -9.87 -19.43
CA GLY A 101 -4.92 -9.17 -20.72
C GLY A 101 -5.15 -7.66 -20.66
N VAL A 102 -5.42 -7.07 -19.48
CA VAL A 102 -5.57 -5.63 -19.27
C VAL A 102 -4.23 -5.02 -18.85
N LEU A 103 -3.82 -3.92 -19.47
CA LEU A 103 -2.63 -3.18 -19.07
C LEU A 103 -2.85 -2.52 -17.70
N GLY A 104 -1.88 -2.69 -16.81
CA GLY A 104 -1.86 -2.08 -15.49
C GLY A 104 -0.51 -1.47 -15.15
N TYR A 105 -0.55 -0.42 -14.35
CA TYR A 105 0.63 0.15 -13.70
C TYR A 105 0.74 -0.44 -12.29
N LYS A 106 1.83 -1.17 -12.05
CA LYS A 106 2.12 -1.78 -10.76
C LYS A 106 2.91 -0.80 -9.90
N PHE A 107 2.38 -0.52 -8.72
CA PHE A 107 3.00 0.26 -7.67
C PHE A 107 3.37 -0.70 -6.53
N VAL A 108 4.55 -0.52 -5.94
CA VAL A 108 5.06 -1.35 -4.85
C VAL A 108 5.38 -0.48 -3.65
N ALA A 109 5.18 -1.01 -2.45
CA ALA A 109 5.62 -0.34 -1.23
C ALA A 109 7.13 -0.06 -1.31
N ALA A 110 7.53 1.15 -0.93
CA ALA A 110 8.93 1.54 -1.03
C ALA A 110 9.79 0.70 -0.05
N ASN A 111 10.97 0.26 -0.50
CA ASN A 111 11.88 -0.56 0.31
C ASN A 111 12.40 0.18 1.55
N ASP A 112 12.37 1.51 1.53
CA ASP A 112 12.70 2.43 2.62
C ASP A 112 11.55 2.66 3.62
N SER A 113 10.40 1.96 3.48
CA SER A 113 9.21 2.15 4.34
C SER A 113 9.49 1.93 5.83
N PHE A 114 10.48 1.11 6.17
CA PHE A 114 10.93 0.84 7.55
C PHE A 114 12.43 1.12 7.73
N SER A 115 13.03 1.98 6.89
CA SER A 115 14.44 2.36 7.03
C SER A 115 14.61 3.57 7.94
N VAL A 116 15.64 3.55 8.78
CA VAL A 116 16.05 4.68 9.63
C VAL A 116 16.77 5.77 8.83
N ALA A 117 17.28 5.45 7.64
CA ALA A 117 17.92 6.41 6.74
C ALA A 117 16.92 7.33 6.04
N ASN A 118 15.63 7.01 6.10
CA ASN A 118 14.57 7.86 5.58
C ASN A 118 14.13 8.86 6.65
N ASP A 119 14.38 10.15 6.42
CA ASP A 119 14.04 11.24 7.36
C ASP A 119 12.54 11.28 7.71
N ASP A 120 11.65 10.90 6.78
CA ASP A 120 10.21 10.80 7.01
C ASP A 120 9.87 9.76 8.09
N ASN A 121 10.75 8.80 8.35
CA ASN A 121 10.56 7.76 9.37
C ASN A 121 11.07 8.15 10.76
N SER A 122 11.79 9.26 10.90
CA SER A 122 12.44 9.68 12.16
C SER A 122 11.49 9.72 13.36
N CYS A 123 10.24 10.18 13.15
CA CYS A 123 9.24 10.29 14.21
C CYS A 123 8.61 8.96 14.67
N TYR A 124 8.88 7.84 13.98
CA TYR A 124 8.38 6.53 14.39
C TYR A 124 9.23 5.88 15.49
N CYS A 125 10.47 6.32 15.69
CA CYS A 125 11.27 5.86 16.80
C CYS A 125 10.89 6.60 18.09
N VAL A 126 10.07 5.96 18.92
CA VAL A 126 9.65 6.51 20.22
C VAL A 126 10.62 6.22 21.37
N ASN A 127 11.66 5.42 21.13
CA ASN A 127 12.63 4.97 22.15
C ASN A 127 11.98 4.34 23.41
N LYS A 128 10.85 3.63 23.23
CA LYS A 128 10.11 2.94 24.31
C LYS A 128 10.26 1.43 24.29
N SER A 129 10.72 0.89 23.17
CA SER A 129 10.97 -0.53 23.02
C SER A 129 12.44 -0.81 23.16
N LYS A 130 12.73 -2.01 23.65
CA LYS A 130 14.11 -2.46 23.78
C LYS A 130 14.53 -3.20 22.52
N THR A 131 15.75 -2.96 22.08
CA THR A 131 16.37 -3.63 20.93
C THR A 131 16.69 -5.09 21.25
N LEU A 132 17.20 -5.80 20.23
CA LEU A 132 17.66 -7.18 20.35
C LEU A 132 18.72 -7.33 21.46
N GLU A 133 19.57 -6.32 21.63
CA GLU A 133 20.65 -6.30 22.61
C GLU A 133 20.15 -6.21 24.04
N GLY A 134 18.99 -5.58 24.28
CA GLY A 134 18.46 -5.36 25.63
C GLY A 134 18.16 -3.90 25.96
N GLU A 135 18.66 -2.97 25.16
CA GLU A 135 18.72 -1.54 25.46
C GLU A 135 17.54 -0.80 24.86
N PHE A 136 17.12 0.31 25.47
CA PHE A 136 16.13 1.18 24.85
C PHE A 136 16.78 1.91 23.68
N GLY A 137 16.18 1.80 22.49
CA GLY A 137 16.71 2.42 21.29
C GLY A 137 15.74 2.35 20.11
N CYS A 138 16.16 2.94 18.99
CA CYS A 138 15.52 2.73 17.70
C CYS A 138 15.91 1.36 17.14
N LEU A 139 15.00 0.75 16.40
CA LEU A 139 15.28 -0.49 15.66
C LEU A 139 16.17 -0.19 14.44
N ARG A 140 16.92 -1.20 13.97
CA ARG A 140 17.61 -1.12 12.69
C ARG A 140 16.61 -1.25 11.53
N ASP A 141 17.11 -1.11 10.32
CA ASP A 141 16.33 -1.12 9.09
C ASP A 141 15.44 -2.37 8.92
N GLY A 142 14.25 -2.13 8.37
CA GLY A 142 13.26 -3.14 8.00
C GLY A 142 12.26 -3.51 9.08
N LEU A 143 12.32 -2.87 10.25
CA LEU A 143 11.38 -3.08 11.35
C LEU A 143 10.64 -1.80 11.74
N GLY A 144 9.33 -1.91 11.97
CA GLY A 144 8.53 -0.91 12.65
C GLY A 144 8.16 -1.39 14.06
N ASP A 145 8.29 -0.52 15.06
CA ASP A 145 7.87 -0.80 16.44
C ASP A 145 6.39 -0.50 16.63
N LEU A 146 5.55 -1.51 16.88
CA LEU A 146 4.12 -1.34 17.13
C LEU A 146 3.74 -1.26 18.61
N THR A 147 4.71 -1.20 19.51
CA THR A 147 4.44 -1.23 20.97
C THR A 147 3.56 -0.07 21.41
N THR A 148 3.76 1.12 20.86
CA THR A 148 2.91 2.28 21.19
C THR A 148 1.53 2.21 20.54
N CYS A 149 1.41 1.51 19.41
CA CYS A 149 0.15 1.33 18.68
C CYS A 149 -0.74 0.25 19.32
N THR A 150 -0.14 -0.88 19.70
CA THR A 150 -0.86 -2.09 20.12
C THR A 150 -0.82 -2.34 21.63
N GLY A 151 0.12 -1.71 22.35
CA GLY A 151 0.38 -1.97 23.76
C GLY A 151 1.14 -3.28 24.04
N ALA A 152 1.53 -4.03 23.01
CA ALA A 152 2.29 -5.28 23.11
C ALA A 152 3.64 -5.15 22.37
N PRO A 153 4.69 -5.91 22.76
CA PRO A 153 6.02 -5.81 22.16
C PRO A 153 6.09 -6.49 20.78
N VAL A 154 5.25 -6.04 19.86
CA VAL A 154 5.09 -6.56 18.51
C VAL A 154 5.79 -5.63 17.52
N LEU A 155 6.52 -6.23 16.60
CA LEU A 155 7.27 -5.53 15.55
C LEU A 155 6.67 -5.90 14.19
N VAL A 156 6.59 -4.94 13.28
CA VAL A 156 6.15 -5.17 11.90
C VAL A 156 7.33 -5.14 10.93
N SER A 157 7.29 -5.99 9.93
CA SER A 157 8.23 -5.99 8.80
C SER A 157 7.49 -6.41 7.52
N PHE A 158 8.20 -6.40 6.39
CA PHE A 158 7.76 -7.19 5.25
C PHE A 158 7.96 -8.70 5.52
N PRO A 159 7.20 -9.59 4.85
CA PRO A 159 7.35 -11.04 4.99
C PRO A 159 8.77 -11.54 4.73
N HIS A 160 9.15 -12.54 5.51
CA HIS A 160 10.50 -13.09 5.61
C HIS A 160 11.59 -12.01 5.83
N LEU A 161 11.24 -10.92 6.50
CA LEU A 161 12.15 -9.79 6.77
C LEU A 161 12.74 -9.18 5.47
N LEU A 162 11.93 -9.12 4.40
CA LEU A 162 12.32 -8.43 3.18
C LEU A 162 12.71 -6.97 3.49
N HIS A 163 13.88 -6.55 2.98
CA HIS A 163 14.50 -5.23 3.22
C HIS A 163 15.00 -4.96 4.65
N ALA A 164 15.05 -5.98 5.52
CA ALA A 164 15.59 -5.81 6.85
C ALA A 164 17.11 -5.97 6.93
N ASP A 165 17.68 -5.44 8.01
CA ASP A 165 19.08 -5.61 8.36
C ASP A 165 19.46 -7.11 8.37
N PRO A 166 20.60 -7.50 7.77
CA PRO A 166 21.06 -8.90 7.75
C PRO A 166 21.20 -9.55 9.14
N GLU A 167 21.43 -8.78 10.20
CA GLU A 167 21.44 -9.28 11.58
C GLU A 167 20.11 -9.94 11.95
N TYR A 168 18.98 -9.35 11.54
CA TYR A 168 17.67 -9.91 11.85
C TYR A 168 17.39 -11.18 11.05
N ILE A 169 17.78 -11.21 9.77
CA ILE A 169 17.60 -12.38 8.89
C ILE A 169 18.43 -13.57 9.38
N SER A 170 19.68 -13.31 9.81
CA SER A 170 20.59 -14.35 10.28
C SER A 170 20.25 -14.89 11.67
N SER A 171 19.38 -14.20 12.44
CA SER A 171 18.96 -14.63 13.76
C SER A 171 18.02 -15.85 13.78
N VAL A 172 17.41 -16.21 12.64
CA VAL A 172 16.46 -17.32 12.53
C VAL A 172 16.66 -18.12 11.24
N VAL A 173 16.66 -19.44 11.34
CA VAL A 173 16.74 -20.35 10.19
C VAL A 173 15.38 -20.45 9.49
N GLY A 174 15.38 -20.44 8.15
CA GLY A 174 14.18 -20.67 7.32
C GLY A 174 13.62 -19.41 6.63
N LEU A 175 14.18 -18.24 6.91
CA LEU A 175 13.82 -17.00 6.21
C LEU A 175 14.40 -16.97 4.80
N GLN A 176 13.56 -16.64 3.81
CA GLN A 176 13.95 -16.54 2.39
C GLN A 176 13.30 -15.29 1.77
N PRO A 177 13.82 -14.09 2.06
CA PRO A 177 13.26 -12.86 1.52
C PRO A 177 13.24 -12.89 -0.02
N ASN A 178 12.08 -12.60 -0.62
CA ASN A 178 11.89 -12.62 -2.06
C ASN A 178 10.88 -11.53 -2.46
N ALA A 179 11.33 -10.53 -3.21
CA ALA A 179 10.48 -9.39 -3.59
C ALA A 179 9.19 -9.83 -4.30
N SER A 180 9.27 -10.77 -5.25
CA SER A 180 8.09 -11.23 -6.01
C SER A 180 7.03 -11.94 -5.16
N LYS A 181 7.41 -12.49 -4.00
CA LYS A 181 6.50 -13.18 -3.08
C LYS A 181 6.10 -12.34 -1.87
N HIS A 182 6.95 -11.41 -1.44
CA HIS A 182 6.85 -10.77 -0.13
C HIS A 182 6.66 -9.25 -0.19
N GLU A 183 6.70 -8.64 -1.38
CA GLU A 183 6.39 -7.21 -1.50
C GLU A 183 4.89 -6.93 -1.36
N THR A 184 4.55 -5.76 -0.81
CA THR A 184 3.19 -5.21 -0.90
C THR A 184 3.06 -4.45 -2.23
N PHE A 185 1.99 -4.70 -2.98
CA PHE A 185 1.78 -4.05 -4.28
C PHE A 185 0.31 -3.77 -4.60
N LEU A 186 0.12 -2.87 -5.56
CA LEU A 186 -1.15 -2.48 -6.14
C LEU A 186 -0.97 -2.30 -7.64
N THR A 187 -1.78 -2.96 -8.45
CA THR A 187 -1.79 -2.78 -9.91
C THR A 187 -3.08 -2.09 -10.33
N LEU A 188 -2.97 -0.87 -10.87
CA LEU A 188 -4.11 -0.07 -11.32
C LEU A 188 -4.19 -0.02 -12.84
N GLU A 189 -5.40 -0.07 -13.38
CA GLU A 189 -5.64 0.24 -14.78
C GLU A 189 -5.45 1.75 -15.04
N PRO A 190 -4.62 2.17 -16.01
CA PRO A 190 -4.23 3.56 -16.17
C PRO A 190 -5.36 4.56 -16.41
N ILE A 191 -6.39 4.20 -17.20
CA ILE A 191 -7.43 5.15 -17.63
C ILE A 191 -8.46 5.38 -16.52
N SER A 192 -8.98 4.29 -15.96
CA SER A 192 -10.06 4.31 -14.98
C SER A 192 -9.58 4.40 -13.54
N GLY A 193 -8.34 3.98 -13.25
CA GLY A 193 -7.85 3.80 -11.89
C GLY A 193 -8.38 2.54 -11.19
N PHE A 194 -9.09 1.64 -11.89
CA PHE A 194 -9.60 0.44 -11.25
C PHE A 194 -8.47 -0.52 -10.82
N PRO A 195 -8.51 -1.05 -9.59
CA PRO A 195 -7.54 -2.03 -9.13
C PRO A 195 -7.75 -3.36 -9.85
N LEU A 196 -6.71 -3.82 -10.55
CA LEU A 196 -6.69 -5.10 -11.27
C LEU A 196 -6.26 -6.24 -10.35
N GLU A 197 -5.28 -5.99 -9.50
CA GLU A 197 -4.81 -6.89 -8.45
C GLU A 197 -4.11 -6.07 -7.37
N LEU A 198 -4.14 -6.54 -6.15
CA LEU A 198 -3.37 -5.99 -5.04
C LEU A 198 -3.04 -7.09 -4.05
N ALA A 199 -1.93 -6.93 -3.34
CA ALA A 199 -1.58 -7.75 -2.19
C ALA A 199 -0.93 -6.86 -1.13
N GLN A 200 -1.57 -6.76 0.02
CA GLN A 200 -0.99 -6.16 1.22
C GLN A 200 -0.39 -7.27 2.07
N ARG A 201 0.90 -7.15 2.37
CA ARG A 201 1.68 -8.17 3.05
C ARG A 201 2.49 -7.58 4.18
N VAL A 202 2.27 -8.11 5.37
CA VAL A 202 3.00 -7.71 6.59
C VAL A 202 3.36 -8.94 7.39
N GLN A 203 4.44 -8.83 8.16
CA GLN A 203 4.87 -9.85 9.10
C GLN A 203 4.98 -9.26 10.50
N PHE A 204 4.42 -9.96 11.47
CA PHE A 204 4.54 -9.64 12.88
C PHE A 204 5.65 -10.47 13.51
N ASN A 205 6.48 -9.81 14.29
CA ASN A 205 7.69 -10.37 14.89
C ASN A 205 7.77 -9.97 16.36
N MET A 206 8.59 -10.68 17.13
CA MET A 206 8.89 -10.34 18.52
C MET A 206 10.34 -10.68 18.84
N PHE A 207 11.03 -9.82 19.60
CA PHE A 207 12.35 -10.17 20.12
C PHE A 207 12.25 -11.19 21.25
N ILE A 208 13.07 -12.23 21.18
CA ILE A 208 13.36 -13.12 22.29
C ILE A 208 14.78 -12.87 22.77
N ARG A 209 14.98 -12.86 24.09
CA ARG A 209 16.27 -12.60 24.72
C ARG A 209 16.30 -13.14 26.15
N PRO A 210 17.49 -13.29 26.74
CA PRO A 210 17.65 -13.66 28.14
C PRO A 210 16.82 -12.78 29.07
N PHE A 211 16.08 -13.41 29.99
CA PHE A 211 15.33 -12.71 31.03
C PHE A 211 15.36 -13.51 32.33
N GLU A 212 16.16 -13.04 33.28
CA GLU A 212 16.47 -13.76 34.54
C GLU A 212 15.25 -14.06 35.41
N ALA A 213 14.16 -13.30 35.29
CA ALA A 213 12.95 -13.53 36.09
C ALA A 213 12.08 -14.68 35.55
N ILE A 214 12.40 -15.26 34.39
CA ILE A 214 11.68 -16.40 33.80
C ILE A 214 12.70 -17.48 33.45
N SER A 215 12.72 -18.57 34.21
CA SER A 215 13.70 -19.66 34.07
C SER A 215 13.79 -20.23 32.65
N SER A 216 12.65 -20.38 31.96
CA SER A 216 12.60 -20.84 30.56
C SER A 216 13.28 -19.89 29.56
N LEU A 217 13.51 -18.63 29.93
CA LEU A 217 14.13 -17.62 29.10
C LEU A 217 15.56 -17.26 29.52
N GLU A 218 16.08 -17.78 30.65
CA GLU A 218 17.42 -17.41 31.16
C GLU A 218 18.53 -17.63 30.11
N ASN A 219 18.50 -18.76 29.40
CA ASN A 219 19.55 -19.17 28.46
C ASN A 219 19.09 -19.16 27.01
N VAL A 220 18.06 -18.38 26.68
CA VAL A 220 17.55 -18.32 25.30
C VAL A 220 18.51 -17.53 24.41
N THR A 221 18.71 -18.02 23.19
CA THR A 221 19.48 -17.29 22.18
C THR A 221 18.68 -16.05 21.75
N LYS A 222 19.35 -14.89 21.71
CA LYS A 222 18.74 -13.65 21.23
C LYS A 222 18.34 -13.80 19.77
N ALA A 223 17.08 -13.56 19.44
CA ALA A 223 16.60 -13.62 18.06
C ALA A 223 15.39 -12.73 17.83
N LEU A 224 15.15 -12.36 16.57
CA LEU A 224 13.88 -11.80 16.12
C LEU A 224 13.00 -12.94 15.63
N ILE A 225 12.04 -13.36 16.45
CA ILE A 225 11.15 -14.48 16.13
C ILE A 225 9.99 -13.98 15.25
N PRO A 226 9.87 -14.46 14.00
CA PRO A 226 8.67 -14.24 13.19
C PRO A 226 7.50 -15.02 13.80
N LEU A 227 6.40 -14.32 14.08
CA LEU A 227 5.20 -14.95 14.64
C LEU A 227 4.27 -15.45 13.53
N ILE A 228 3.91 -14.55 12.62
CA ILE A 228 3.03 -14.81 11.48
C ILE A 228 3.23 -13.71 10.44
N TRP A 229 3.08 -14.06 9.17
CA TRP A 229 2.86 -13.08 8.11
C TRP A 229 1.49 -13.30 7.51
N VAL A 230 0.87 -12.21 7.08
CA VAL A 230 -0.50 -12.18 6.57
C VAL A 230 -0.47 -11.55 5.19
N GLU A 231 -1.25 -12.12 4.27
CA GLU A 231 -1.57 -11.53 2.98
C GLU A 231 -3.07 -11.25 2.91
N GLU A 232 -3.41 -9.99 2.67
CA GLU A 232 -4.71 -9.60 2.18
C GLU A 232 -4.57 -9.27 0.70
N SER A 233 -5.17 -10.09 -0.16
CA SER A 233 -5.05 -9.93 -1.60
C SER A 233 -6.38 -10.06 -2.31
N THR A 234 -6.48 -9.38 -3.45
CA THR A 234 -7.61 -9.52 -4.35
C THR A 234 -7.14 -9.38 -5.79
N VAL A 235 -7.81 -10.11 -6.68
CA VAL A 235 -7.62 -10.04 -8.12
C VAL A 235 -8.98 -9.81 -8.74
N LEU A 236 -9.06 -8.88 -9.69
CA LEU A 236 -10.30 -8.52 -10.33
C LEU A 236 -10.92 -9.74 -11.03
N GLY A 237 -12.15 -10.08 -10.65
CA GLY A 237 -12.88 -11.23 -11.20
C GLY A 237 -13.19 -11.06 -12.68
N ASP A 238 -13.27 -12.16 -13.43
CA ASP A 238 -13.40 -12.14 -14.90
C ASP A 238 -14.63 -11.36 -15.37
N LYS A 239 -15.75 -11.49 -14.66
CA LYS A 239 -16.97 -10.70 -14.89
C LYS A 239 -16.70 -9.18 -14.93
N TYR A 240 -15.87 -8.67 -14.02
CA TYR A 240 -15.55 -7.24 -13.95
C TYR A 240 -14.49 -6.85 -14.98
N VAL A 241 -13.56 -7.75 -15.29
CA VAL A 241 -12.61 -7.58 -16.39
C VAL A 241 -13.34 -7.46 -17.73
N ASP A 242 -14.32 -8.32 -17.98
CA ASP A 242 -15.13 -8.28 -19.19
C ASP A 242 -15.99 -7.02 -19.25
N LYS A 243 -16.53 -6.57 -18.11
CA LYS A 243 -17.22 -5.28 -18.00
C LYS A 243 -16.30 -4.13 -18.39
N LEU A 244 -15.07 -4.11 -17.86
CA LEU A 244 -14.07 -3.10 -18.18
C LEU A 244 -13.71 -3.10 -19.68
N LYS A 245 -13.50 -4.28 -20.27
CA LYS A 245 -13.20 -4.41 -21.70
C LYS A 245 -14.36 -3.95 -22.59
N ASN A 246 -15.58 -4.40 -22.29
CA ASN A 246 -16.73 -4.20 -23.15
C ASN A 246 -17.39 -2.83 -22.98
N GLU A 247 -17.41 -2.27 -21.77
CA GLU A 247 -18.09 -1.00 -21.49
C GLU A 247 -17.14 0.20 -21.52
N LEU A 248 -15.86 0.02 -21.18
CA LEU A 248 -14.88 1.12 -21.22
C LEU A 248 -14.03 1.03 -22.49
N PHE A 249 -13.20 0.01 -22.63
CA PHE A 249 -12.19 -0.02 -23.70
C PHE A 249 -12.79 -0.07 -25.10
N LYS A 250 -13.80 -0.91 -25.32
CA LYS A 250 -14.49 -1.00 -26.61
C LYS A 250 -15.14 0.33 -27.00
N ASN A 251 -15.78 1.01 -26.05
CA ASN A 251 -16.42 2.30 -26.31
C ASN A 251 -15.38 3.39 -26.61
N LEU A 252 -14.28 3.44 -25.87
CA LEU A 252 -13.17 4.36 -26.16
C LEU A 252 -12.56 4.10 -27.55
N MET A 253 -12.39 2.83 -27.93
CA MET A 253 -11.91 2.45 -29.26
C MET A 253 -12.87 2.90 -30.36
N ILE A 254 -14.19 2.68 -30.20
CA ILE A 254 -15.20 3.13 -31.15
C ILE A 254 -15.16 4.66 -31.30
N LEU A 255 -15.09 5.39 -30.19
CA LEU A 255 -15.00 6.85 -30.21
C LEU A 255 -13.73 7.34 -30.91
N ASP A 256 -12.60 6.66 -30.70
CA ASP A 256 -11.35 7.02 -31.36
C ASP A 256 -11.42 6.78 -32.88
N VAL A 257 -12.00 5.65 -33.31
CA VAL A 257 -12.24 5.37 -34.73
C VAL A 257 -13.16 6.41 -35.36
N ILE A 258 -14.26 6.77 -34.70
CA ILE A 258 -15.19 7.81 -35.18
C ILE A 258 -14.47 9.17 -35.29
N LYS A 259 -13.70 9.54 -34.26
CA LYS A 259 -12.92 10.79 -34.22
C LYS A 259 -11.96 10.88 -35.41
N TRP A 260 -11.17 9.85 -35.64
CA TRP A 260 -10.23 9.80 -36.77
C TRP A 260 -10.94 9.74 -38.13
N GLY A 261 -12.10 9.07 -38.19
CA GLY A 261 -12.96 9.09 -39.38
C GLY A 261 -13.42 10.50 -39.75
N PHE A 262 -13.93 11.28 -38.80
CA PHE A 262 -14.34 12.67 -39.05
C PHE A 262 -13.17 13.58 -39.43
N ILE A 263 -12.00 13.42 -38.79
CA ILE A 263 -10.79 14.17 -39.16
C ILE A 263 -10.40 13.85 -40.62
N GLY A 264 -10.41 12.57 -41.01
CA GLY A 264 -10.10 12.15 -42.37
C GLY A 264 -11.07 12.73 -43.42
N ILE A 265 -12.37 12.68 -43.15
CA ILE A 265 -13.39 13.29 -44.01
C ILE A 265 -13.19 14.80 -44.12
N GLY A 266 -12.91 15.48 -43.02
CA GLY A 266 -12.65 16.92 -43.01
C GLY A 266 -11.44 17.30 -43.87
N VAL A 267 -10.33 16.57 -43.75
CA VAL A 267 -9.14 16.78 -44.58
C VAL A 267 -9.45 16.56 -46.07
N ALA A 268 -10.18 15.49 -46.41
CA ALA A 268 -10.57 15.21 -47.79
C ALA A 268 -11.43 16.34 -48.39
N LEU A 269 -12.38 16.88 -47.63
CA LEU A 269 -13.21 18.00 -48.05
C LEU A 269 -12.38 19.28 -48.28
N VAL A 270 -11.47 19.62 -47.36
CA VAL A 270 -10.58 20.78 -47.52
C VAL A 270 -9.69 20.64 -48.75
N MET A 271 -9.09 19.46 -48.95
CA MET A 271 -8.29 19.18 -50.15
C MET A 271 -9.12 19.30 -51.41
N SER A 272 -10.34 18.75 -51.43
CA SER A 272 -11.25 18.84 -52.58
C SER A 272 -11.62 20.29 -52.92
N ALA A 273 -11.90 21.11 -51.91
CA ALA A 273 -12.21 22.53 -52.08
C ALA A 273 -10.98 23.31 -52.60
N PHE A 274 -9.79 22.97 -52.12
CA PHE A 274 -8.54 23.56 -52.59
C PHE A 274 -8.24 23.20 -54.05
N PHE A 275 -8.43 21.94 -54.44
CA PHE A 275 -8.30 21.52 -55.84
C PHE A 275 -9.31 22.21 -56.75
N LEU A 276 -10.58 22.31 -56.32
CA LEU A 276 -11.60 23.05 -57.06
C LEU A 276 -11.23 24.53 -57.20
N PHE A 277 -10.70 25.16 -56.14
CA PHE A 277 -10.26 26.55 -56.19
C PHE A 277 -9.12 26.76 -57.19
N ILE A 278 -8.10 25.89 -57.21
CA ILE A 278 -7.02 25.94 -58.20
C ILE A 278 -7.56 25.73 -59.61
N TYR A 279 -8.47 24.77 -59.80
CA TYR A 279 -9.06 24.47 -61.10
C TYR A 279 -9.84 25.66 -61.65
N VAL A 280 -10.61 26.36 -60.82
CA VAL A 280 -11.39 27.56 -61.23
C VAL A 280 -10.50 28.78 -61.50
N LYS A 281 -9.33 28.89 -60.85
CA LYS A 281 -8.39 30.02 -61.03
C LYS A 281 -7.31 29.78 -62.09
N SER A 282 -7.20 28.57 -62.62
CA SER A 282 -6.27 28.28 -63.72
C SER A 282 -6.88 28.83 -65.02
N PRO A 283 -6.19 29.77 -65.71
CA PRO A 283 -6.69 30.44 -66.91
C PRO A 283 -6.89 29.49 -68.10
#